data_AF-A0A960FT88-F1
#
_entry.id   AF-A0A960FT88-F1
#
_cell.length_a   1.000
_cell.length_b   1.000
_cell.length_c   1.000
_cell.angle_alpha   90.00
_cell.angle_beta   90.00
_cell.angle_gamma   90.00
#
_symmetry.space_group_name_H-M   'P 1'
#
loop_
_entity.id
_entity.type
_entity.pdbx_description
1 polymer ?
#
loop_
_entity_poly.entity_id
_entity_poly.type
_entity_poly.pdbx_seq_one_letter_code
_entity_poly.pdbx_strand_id
1 'polypeptide(L)' 'MHSVVIVGASGYAGAELLRLCLGHPGLEVVGATGASQAGEPIAALYPNLVGAVGDRRFDRVDDLDLAAADLV' A
#
# COMPACT_ATOMS: atom_id res chain seq x y z
N MET A 1 -2.09 1.87 -16.99
CA MET A 1 -2.17 1.53 -15.56
C MET A 1 -1.56 2.71 -14.83
N HIS A 2 -2.20 3.25 -13.80
CA HIS A 2 -1.67 4.37 -13.04
C HIS A 2 -1.05 3.85 -11.74
N SER A 3 0.15 4.32 -11.45
CA SER A 3 0.89 4.02 -10.23
C SER A 3 0.29 4.76 -9.05
N VAL A 4 0.12 4.06 -7.92
CA VAL A 4 -0.47 4.61 -6.70
C VAL A 4 0.46 4.33 -5.52
N VAL A 5 0.77 5.38 -4.77
CA VAL A 5 1.34 5.26 -3.42
C VAL A 5 0.24 5.53 -2.41
N ILE A 6 0.13 4.71 -1.35
CA ILE A 6 -0.84 4.94 -0.28
C ILE A 6 -0.10 5.32 0.98
N VAL A 7 -0.17 6.60 1.35
CA VAL A 7 0.39 7.08 2.62
C VAL A 7 -0.59 6.81 3.77
N GLY A 8 -0.15 6.07 4.79
CA GLY A 8 -1.00 5.70 5.93
C GLY A 8 -1.89 4.49 5.66
N ALA A 9 -1.43 3.55 4.84
CA ALA A 9 -2.09 2.29 4.52
C ALA A 9 -2.36 1.41 5.76
N SER A 10 -1.69 1.64 6.90
CA SER A 10 -1.95 0.94 8.16
C SER A 10 -3.16 1.46 8.97
N GLY A 11 -3.76 2.59 8.57
CA GLY A 11 -5.01 3.09 9.13
C GLY A 11 -6.24 2.46 8.47
N TYR A 12 -7.42 2.53 9.09
CA TYR A 12 -8.63 1.90 8.54
C TYR A 12 -9.03 2.40 7.15
N ALA A 13 -8.94 3.71 6.92
CA ALA A 13 -9.23 4.29 5.61
C ALA A 13 -8.17 3.87 4.57
N GLY A 14 -6.89 3.89 4.94
CA GLY A 14 -5.79 3.47 4.07
C GLY A 14 -5.86 1.99 3.71
N ALA A 15 -6.26 1.13 4.66
CA ALA A 15 -6.46 -0.30 4.44
C ALA A 15 -7.57 -0.58 3.42
N GLU A 16 -8.66 0.17 3.49
CA GLU A 16 -9.78 0.01 2.54
C GLU A 16 -9.42 0.56 1.17
N LEU A 17 -8.71 1.68 1.10
CA LEU A 17 -8.16 2.19 -0.16
C LEU A 17 -7.21 1.17 -0.78
N LEU A 18 -6.30 0.59 0.01
CA LEU A 18 -5.39 -0.47 -0.43
C LEU A 18 -6.17 -1.68 -0.97
N ARG A 19 -7.19 -2.15 -0.27
CA ARG A 19 -8.05 -3.27 -0.72
C ARG A 19 -8.70 -2.97 -2.07
N LEU A 20 -9.22 -1.77 -2.27
CA LEU A 20 -9.84 -1.36 -3.53
C LEU A 20 -8.82 -1.26 -4.67
N CYS A 21 -7.69 -0.60 -4.42
CA CYS A 21 -6.64 -0.42 -5.43
C CYS A 21 -6.03 -1.75 -5.89
N LEU A 22 -5.79 -2.69 -4.98
CA LEU A 22 -5.26 -4.03 -5.32
C LEU A 22 -6.19 -4.84 -6.24
N GLY A 23 -7.49 -4.56 -6.22
CA GLY A 23 -8.48 -5.20 -7.09
C GLY A 23 -8.83 -4.41 -8.35
N HIS A 24 -8.22 -3.24 -8.56
CA HIS A 24 -8.65 -2.33 -9.63
C HIS A 24 -7.81 -2.51 -10.91
N PRO A 25 -8.42 -2.79 -12.08
CA PRO A 25 -7.68 -3.14 -13.31
C PRO A 25 -6.84 -1.99 -13.89
N GLY A 26 -7.13 -0.75 -13.49
CA GLY A 26 -6.43 0.45 -13.95
C GLY A 26 -5.37 0.99 -13.00
N LEU A 27 -5.22 0.42 -11.80
CA LEU A 27 -4.33 0.93 -10.77
C LEU A 27 -3.28 -0.12 -10.39
N GLU A 28 -2.09 0.35 -10.06
CA GLU A 28 -0.99 -0.48 -9.57
C GLU A 28 -0.47 0.13 -8.27
N VAL A 29 -0.56 -0.61 -7.17
CA VAL A 29 0.00 -0.18 -5.89
C VAL A 29 1.51 -0.40 -5.92
N VAL A 30 2.25 0.71 -5.99
CA VAL A 30 3.73 0.74 -6.05
C VAL A 30 4.38 1.10 -4.71
N GLY A 31 3.61 1.61 -3.75
CA GLY A 31 4.06 1.86 -2.39
C GLY A 31 2.91 1.93 -1.41
N ALA A 32 3.13 1.48 -0.18
CA ALA A 32 2.13 1.54 0.88
C ALA A 32 2.83 1.77 2.22
N THR A 33 2.61 2.91 2.86
CA THR A 33 3.31 3.23 4.12
C THR A 33 2.47 2.86 5.34
N GLY A 34 3.13 2.45 6.41
CA GLY A 34 2.49 2.17 7.70
C GLY A 34 3.25 2.89 8.80
N ALA A 35 2.53 3.70 9.59
CA ALA A 35 3.11 4.63 10.59
C ALA A 35 4.31 4.04 11.36
N SER A 36 4.06 3.15 12.32
CA SER A 36 5.12 2.44 13.05
C SER A 36 5.43 1.07 12.47
N GLN A 37 4.70 0.65 11.42
CA GLN A 37 4.75 -0.70 10.85
C GLN A 37 5.74 -0.85 9.68
N ALA A 38 6.54 0.17 9.37
CA ALA A 38 7.49 0.10 8.26
C ALA A 38 8.42 -1.13 8.37
N GLY A 39 8.54 -1.88 7.27
CA GLY A 39 9.25 -3.15 7.18
C GLY A 39 8.41 -4.37 7.57
N GLU A 40 7.28 -4.21 8.24
CA GLU A 40 6.38 -5.33 8.56
C GLU A 40 5.62 -5.81 7.31
N PRO A 41 5.38 -7.13 7.15
CA PRO A 41 4.52 -7.63 6.10
C PRO A 41 3.11 -7.05 6.21
N ILE A 42 2.55 -6.53 5.11
CA ILE A 42 1.18 -6.01 5.10
C ILE A 42 0.19 -7.12 5.49
N ALA A 43 0.45 -8.34 5.01
CA ALA A 43 -0.29 -9.55 5.35
C ALA A 43 -0.36 -9.87 6.86
N ALA A 44 0.63 -9.43 7.65
CA ALA A 44 0.62 -9.64 9.10
C ALA A 44 -0.43 -8.76 9.79
N LEU A 45 -0.62 -7.53 9.32
CA LEU A 45 -1.63 -6.61 9.83
C LEU A 45 -3.01 -6.86 9.21
N TYR A 46 -3.05 -7.26 7.92
CA TYR A 46 -4.28 -7.53 7.18
C TYR A 46 -4.31 -8.95 6.58
N PRO A 47 -4.57 -9.99 7.41
CA PRO A 47 -4.63 -11.38 6.94
C PRO A 47 -5.68 -11.61 5.85
N ASN A 48 -6.75 -10.82 5.84
CA ASN A 48 -7.81 -10.86 4.82
C ASN A 48 -7.35 -10.35 3.45
N LEU A 49 -6.19 -9.69 3.35
CA LEU A 49 -5.63 -9.16 2.10
C LEU A 49 -4.48 -10.02 1.54
N VAL A 50 -4.08 -11.11 2.21
CA VAL A 50 -2.92 -11.98 1.85
C VAL A 50 -2.88 -12.32 0.35
N GLY A 51 -4.01 -12.73 -0.22
CA GLY A 51 -4.08 -13.13 -1.64
C GLY A 51 -3.85 -11.99 -2.63
N ALA A 52 -4.04 -10.73 -2.21
CA ALA A 52 -3.90 -9.55 -3.04
C ALA A 52 -2.59 -8.79 -2.79
N VAL A 53 -2.11 -8.76 -1.53
CA VAL A 53 -0.89 -8.03 -1.17
C VAL A 53 0.40 -8.77 -1.53
N GLY A 54 0.37 -10.11 -1.60
CA GLY A 54 1.57 -10.92 -1.83
C GLY A 54 2.57 -10.80 -0.67
N ASP A 55 3.85 -10.60 -0.99
CA ASP A 55 4.96 -10.43 -0.05
C ASP A 55 5.25 -8.97 0.33
N ARG A 56 4.40 -8.03 -0.12
CA ARG A 56 4.56 -6.59 0.13
C ARG A 56 4.65 -6.29 1.63
N ARG A 57 5.48 -5.30 1.94
CA ARG A 57 5.73 -4.77 3.28
C ARG A 57 5.33 -3.30 3.30
N PHE A 58 5.08 -2.77 4.49
CA PHE A 58 4.90 -1.34 4.62
C PHE A 58 6.24 -0.62 4.37
N ASP A 59 6.22 0.40 3.54
CA ASP A 59 7.37 1.24 3.25
C ASP A 59 7.52 2.35 4.31
N ARG A 60 8.74 2.88 4.46
CA ARG A 60 8.90 4.21 5.06
C ARG A 60 8.60 5.23 3.99
N VAL A 61 7.88 6.28 4.35
CA VAL A 61 7.54 7.36 3.39
C VAL A 61 8.79 8.03 2.82
N ASP A 62 9.85 8.16 3.62
CA ASP A 62 11.11 8.78 3.21
C ASP A 62 11.88 7.94 2.16
N ASP A 63 11.56 6.66 2.02
CA ASP A 63 12.20 5.76 1.07
C ASP A 63 11.47 5.75 -0.30
N LEU A 64 10.35 6.48 -0.44
CA LEU A 64 9.52 6.52 -1.64
C LEU A 64 9.71 7.83 -2.41
N ASP A 65 9.84 7.73 -3.74
CA ASP A 65 9.72 8.88 -4.63
C ASP A 65 8.24 9.15 -4.95
N LEU A 66 7.59 9.94 -4.09
CA LEU A 66 6.17 10.29 -4.23
C LEU A 66 5.88 11.10 -5.50
N ALA A 67 6.86 11.83 -6.04
CA ALA A 67 6.68 12.65 -7.23
C ALA A 67 6.67 11.83 -8.52
N ALA A 68 7.20 10.60 -8.49
CA ALA A 68 7.17 9.67 -9.60
C ALA A 68 5.84 8.90 -9.73
N ALA A 69 5.00 8.92 -8.69
CA ALA A 69 3.69 8.26 -8.71
C ALA A 69 2.63 9.12 -9.42
N ASP A 70 1.70 8.48 -10.12
CA ASP A 70 0.56 9.18 -10.75
C ASP A 70 -0.45 9.67 -9.70
N LEU A 71 -0.56 8.96 -8.57
CA LEU A 71 -1.47 9.23 -7.46
C LEU A 71 -0.79 8.95 -6.10
N VAL A 72 -1.07 9.80 -5.11
CA VAL A 72 -0.61 9.68 -3.71
C VAL A 72 -1.78 9.90 -2.76
#